data_AF-A0A956BFV6-F1
#
_entry.id   AF-A0A956BFV6-F1
#
_cell.length_a   1.000
_cell.length_b   1.000
_cell.length_c   1.000
_cell.angle_alpha   90.00
_cell.angle_beta   90.00
_cell.angle_gamma   90.00
#
_symmetry.space_group_name_H-M   'P 1'
#
loop_
_entity.id
_entity.type
_entity.pdbx_description
1 polymer ?
#
loop_
_entity_poly.entity_id
_entity_poly.type
_entity_poly.pdbx_seq_one_letter_code
_entity_poly.pdbx_strand_id
1 'polypeptide(L)'
;MNRKHYLYGMLALGMIAGCDDESPENTPEADLAADTAGGSDASSFDQSGHDMAGSTDMTMGDTAMEEDTTMEDTSMEEVVECDPAQVVEELFGFVDSVNDDEVTIDESDGLYTATIDATAGGSPATAVDYAFIYIDLDAGEVVEIDDFESISDTSWDIAFKRSEIRLNGADSGPGAWLVSVVDETSWEDFENPPDTSAEWNSDEFVSDQCEVETIGQGSAATAFGVWYDYNGETHVVSAIEDRQFALYNAGTHQVLKFHISDYQSGTYSIQWTSFF
;
A
#
# COMPACT_ATOMS: atom_id res chain seq x y z
N MET A 1 22.93 27.87 -47.99
CA MET A 1 24.34 27.42 -47.95
C MET A 1 24.52 26.56 -46.71
N ASN A 2 25.06 25.35 -46.91
CA ASN A 2 25.51 24.35 -45.93
C ASN A 2 24.47 23.59 -45.08
N ARG A 3 23.95 22.51 -45.70
CA ARG A 3 23.50 21.27 -45.06
C ARG A 3 24.71 20.47 -44.55
N LYS A 4 24.56 19.74 -43.44
CA LYS A 4 25.31 18.50 -43.19
C LYS A 4 24.33 17.35 -43.08
N HIS A 5 24.48 16.42 -44.02
CA HIS A 5 23.86 15.09 -44.03
C HIS A 5 24.75 14.15 -43.22
N TYR A 6 24.15 13.24 -42.45
CA TYR A 6 24.77 11.95 -42.15
C TYR A 6 23.85 10.86 -42.66
N LEU A 7 24.41 10.09 -43.60
CA LEU A 7 23.83 8.97 -44.31
C LEU A 7 24.83 7.82 -44.10
N TYR A 8 24.42 6.78 -43.40
CA TYR A 8 24.99 5.43 -43.40
C TYR A 8 23.78 4.52 -43.15
N GLY A 9 23.50 3.46 -43.88
CA GLY A 9 24.33 2.65 -44.76
C GLY A 9 23.84 1.22 -44.56
N MET A 10 23.04 0.76 -45.52
CA MET A 10 22.23 -0.46 -45.57
C MET A 10 23.05 -1.76 -45.74
N LEU A 11 22.36 -2.91 -45.58
CA LEU A 11 22.69 -4.33 -45.90
C LEU A 11 23.40 -5.15 -44.80
N ALA A 12 23.01 -6.39 -44.48
CA ALA A 12 22.58 -7.45 -45.41
C ALA A 12 21.57 -8.48 -44.83
N LEU A 13 20.83 -9.05 -45.78
CA LEU A 13 19.91 -10.18 -45.75
C LEU A 13 20.63 -11.52 -45.43
N GLY A 14 19.95 -12.44 -44.74
CA GLY A 14 20.33 -13.85 -44.66
C GLY A 14 19.17 -14.75 -44.20
N MET A 15 18.38 -15.26 -45.16
CA MET A 15 17.44 -16.37 -44.97
C MET A 15 18.21 -17.70 -44.86
N ILE A 16 17.84 -18.56 -43.90
CA ILE A 16 17.93 -20.02 -44.03
C ILE A 16 16.62 -20.63 -43.51
N ALA A 17 16.09 -21.56 -44.30
CA ALA A 17 14.87 -22.33 -44.11
C ALA A 17 15.17 -23.74 -43.57
N GLY A 18 14.13 -24.38 -43.00
CA GLY A 18 14.04 -25.82 -42.70
C GLY A 18 14.29 -26.14 -41.22
N CYS A 19 13.57 -27.02 -40.53
CA CYS A 19 12.54 -28.00 -40.89
C CYS A 19 11.80 -28.40 -39.59
N ASP A 20 10.54 -28.79 -39.74
CA ASP A 20 9.78 -29.82 -39.00
C ASP A 20 10.17 -30.17 -37.55
N ASP A 21 9.23 -30.01 -36.61
CA ASP A 21 8.86 -31.15 -35.76
C ASP A 21 7.40 -31.05 -35.28
N GLU A 22 6.73 -32.18 -35.35
CA GLU A 22 5.32 -32.39 -35.00
C GLU A 22 5.16 -32.67 -33.50
N SER A 23 3.93 -32.50 -33.00
CA SER A 23 3.28 -33.19 -31.84
C SER A 23 2.95 -32.30 -30.63
N PRO A 24 1.97 -32.70 -29.80
CA PRO A 24 0.59 -32.98 -30.17
C PRO A 24 -0.40 -32.20 -29.29
N GLU A 25 -1.65 -32.15 -29.75
CA GLU A 25 -2.81 -31.68 -29.00
C GLU A 25 -2.96 -32.46 -27.68
N ASN A 26 -3.10 -31.73 -26.58
CA ASN A 26 -3.49 -32.29 -25.28
C ASN A 26 -4.73 -31.53 -24.78
N THR A 27 -5.90 -32.06 -25.15
CA THR A 27 -7.17 -31.76 -24.49
C THR A 27 -7.30 -32.66 -23.25
N PRO A 28 -7.46 -32.11 -22.04
CA PRO A 28 -7.99 -32.89 -20.94
C PRO A 28 -9.52 -32.94 -21.03
N GLU A 29 -10.00 -34.18 -20.95
CA GLU A 29 -11.39 -34.60 -20.96
C GLU A 29 -12.18 -34.00 -19.79
N ALA A 30 -13.42 -33.63 -20.10
CA ALA A 30 -14.48 -33.40 -19.13
C ALA A 30 -14.96 -34.76 -18.62
N ASP A 31 -14.87 -35.00 -17.31
CA ASP A 31 -15.66 -36.01 -16.61
C ASP A 31 -15.66 -35.69 -15.11
N LEU A 32 -16.69 -34.98 -14.64
CA LEU A 32 -17.12 -35.09 -13.25
C LEU A 32 -18.63 -35.33 -13.22
N ALA A 33 -18.93 -36.61 -13.02
CA ALA A 33 -20.24 -37.14 -12.76
C ALA A 33 -20.85 -36.55 -11.48
N ALA A 34 -22.15 -36.32 -11.57
CA ALA A 34 -23.03 -36.11 -10.44
C ALA A 34 -23.07 -37.34 -9.52
N ASP A 35 -23.06 -37.11 -8.21
CA ASP A 35 -23.85 -37.95 -7.30
C ASP A 35 -24.26 -37.17 -6.02
N THR A 36 -25.51 -36.73 -6.03
CA THR A 36 -26.56 -37.08 -5.07
C THR A 36 -26.31 -36.96 -3.55
N ALA A 37 -27.00 -35.95 -3.01
CA ALA A 37 -27.91 -35.97 -1.85
C ALA A 37 -27.44 -36.42 -0.45
N GLY A 38 -27.80 -35.56 0.51
CA GLY A 38 -28.62 -35.99 1.66
C GLY A 38 -27.94 -35.86 3.01
N GLY A 39 -28.60 -35.16 3.94
CA GLY A 39 -28.24 -35.23 5.35
C GLY A 39 -28.54 -33.98 6.15
N SER A 40 -29.82 -33.71 6.36
CA SER A 40 -30.32 -32.97 7.53
C SER A 40 -29.79 -33.61 8.82
N ASP A 41 -29.41 -32.81 9.81
CA ASP A 41 -29.88 -33.05 11.19
C ASP A 41 -29.65 -31.84 12.11
N ALA A 42 -30.74 -31.50 12.79
CA ALA A 42 -30.83 -30.53 13.86
C ALA A 42 -30.78 -31.25 15.22
N SER A 43 -30.07 -30.68 16.19
CA SER A 43 -30.31 -30.84 17.63
C SER A 43 -29.56 -29.68 18.33
N SER A 44 -30.12 -28.79 19.15
CA SER A 44 -31.10 -28.85 20.26
C SER A 44 -30.65 -29.72 21.44
N PHE A 45 -29.96 -29.11 22.43
CA PHE A 45 -29.94 -29.51 23.86
C PHE A 45 -29.22 -28.40 24.66
N ASP A 46 -29.85 -27.55 25.49
CA ASP A 46 -30.57 -27.69 26.79
C ASP A 46 -29.69 -27.38 28.03
N GLN A 47 -30.38 -26.78 29.01
CA GLN A 47 -30.08 -25.97 30.20
C GLN A 47 -29.12 -26.49 31.27
N SER A 48 -28.55 -25.55 32.05
CA SER A 48 -28.66 -25.40 33.53
C SER A 48 -27.61 -24.35 33.98
N GLY A 49 -27.84 -23.33 34.80
CA GLY A 49 -28.83 -23.08 35.85
C GLY A 49 -28.29 -23.56 37.20
N HIS A 50 -27.59 -22.73 37.97
CA HIS A 50 -27.32 -22.92 39.42
C HIS A 50 -27.15 -21.57 40.14
N ASP A 51 -28.17 -21.22 40.94
CA ASP A 51 -28.11 -20.30 42.06
C ASP A 51 -27.35 -20.93 43.23
N MET A 52 -26.59 -20.13 44.00
CA MET A 52 -26.37 -20.38 45.43
C MET A 52 -26.18 -19.07 46.18
N ALA A 53 -27.13 -18.79 47.08
CA ALA A 53 -27.07 -17.79 48.12
C ALA A 53 -26.29 -18.28 49.35
N GLY A 54 -25.68 -17.38 50.12
CA GLY A 54 -25.08 -17.71 51.42
C GLY A 54 -24.55 -16.51 52.19
N SER A 55 -25.31 -16.08 53.20
CA SER A 55 -25.10 -14.97 54.14
C SER A 55 -24.30 -15.38 55.39
N THR A 56 -23.50 -14.46 55.95
CA THR A 56 -23.22 -14.21 57.41
C THR A 56 -22.17 -13.09 57.49
N ASP A 57 -22.35 -11.89 58.08
CA ASP A 57 -22.78 -11.42 59.41
C ASP A 57 -21.72 -11.48 60.54
N MET A 58 -21.57 -10.32 61.20
CA MET A 58 -20.83 -9.90 62.42
C MET A 58 -19.29 -9.95 62.46
N THR A 59 -18.63 -8.80 62.66
CA THR A 59 -18.19 -8.34 64.00
C THR A 59 -17.43 -7.01 63.93
N MET A 60 -17.74 -6.11 64.88
CA MET A 60 -17.04 -4.85 65.11
C MET A 60 -15.77 -5.05 65.94
N GLY A 61 -14.72 -4.29 65.64
CA GLY A 61 -13.52 -4.12 66.45
C GLY A 61 -12.94 -2.74 66.24
N ASP A 62 -13.20 -1.85 67.20
CA ASP A 62 -12.74 -0.47 67.29
C ASP A 62 -11.34 -0.43 67.94
N THR A 63 -10.34 0.19 67.29
CA THR A 63 -9.09 0.63 67.94
C THR A 63 -8.48 1.79 67.14
N ALA A 64 -8.45 2.95 67.78
CA ALA A 64 -7.83 4.20 67.32
C ALA A 64 -6.29 4.18 67.44
N MET A 65 -5.64 5.19 66.83
CA MET A 65 -4.21 5.58 66.84
C MET A 65 -3.40 5.03 65.64
N GLU A 66 -2.66 5.80 64.83
CA GLU A 66 -2.19 7.19 64.85
C GLU A 66 -2.13 7.76 63.41
N GLU A 67 -2.19 9.10 63.29
CA GLU A 67 -1.84 9.83 62.08
C GLU A 67 -0.34 9.63 61.75
N ASP A 68 -0.07 8.92 60.65
CA ASP A 68 1.20 9.03 59.93
C ASP A 68 0.87 9.23 58.45
N THR A 69 0.71 10.48 58.05
CA THR A 69 0.53 10.85 56.65
C THR A 69 1.89 10.81 55.95
N THR A 70 2.39 9.61 55.68
CA THR A 70 3.25 9.43 54.51
C THR A 70 2.35 9.63 53.30
N MET A 71 2.42 10.82 52.69
CA MET A 71 1.87 11.04 51.36
C MET A 71 2.54 10.03 50.45
N GLU A 72 1.86 8.92 50.18
CA GLU A 72 2.21 8.03 49.10
C GLU A 72 2.18 8.88 47.84
N ASP A 73 3.38 9.09 47.32
CA ASP A 73 3.70 9.71 46.05
C ASP A 73 2.74 9.15 45.01
N THR A 74 1.70 9.94 44.73
CA THR A 74 0.70 9.60 43.73
C THR A 74 1.43 9.82 42.43
N SER A 75 2.08 8.77 41.94
CA SER A 75 2.68 8.71 40.62
C SER A 75 1.66 9.24 39.64
N MET A 76 1.83 10.49 39.22
CA MET A 76 1.13 11.03 38.06
C MET A 76 1.50 10.07 36.94
N GLU A 77 0.54 9.22 36.59
CA GLU A 77 0.60 8.37 35.41
C GLU A 77 0.92 9.33 34.26
N GLU A 78 2.14 9.21 33.74
CA GLU A 78 2.61 10.06 32.67
C GLU A 78 1.63 9.84 31.52
N VAL A 79 0.87 10.88 31.18
CA VAL A 79 -0.02 10.82 30.04
C VAL A 79 0.91 10.74 28.84
N VAL A 80 1.09 9.52 28.33
CA VAL A 80 1.82 9.30 27.08
C VAL A 80 1.00 9.98 26.01
N GLU A 81 1.46 11.15 25.57
CA GLU A 81 0.87 11.85 24.44
C GLU A 81 1.09 10.99 23.18
N CYS A 82 0.05 10.91 22.35
CA CYS A 82 0.13 10.21 21.07
C CYS A 82 1.19 10.89 20.19
N ASP A 83 2.17 10.11 19.71
CA ASP A 83 3.12 10.51 18.68
C ASP A 83 2.82 9.72 17.39
N PRO A 84 2.06 10.30 16.45
CA PRO A 84 1.73 9.64 15.19
C PRO A 84 2.97 9.21 14.38
N ALA A 85 4.07 9.97 14.46
CA ALA A 85 5.29 9.61 13.73
C ALA A 85 5.89 8.31 14.24
N GLN A 86 5.87 8.08 15.57
CA GLN A 86 6.29 6.81 16.15
C GLN A 86 5.37 5.66 15.73
N VAL A 87 4.06 5.89 15.63
CA VAL A 87 3.11 4.87 15.15
C VAL A 87 3.41 4.47 13.70
N VAL A 88 3.69 5.45 12.84
CA VAL A 88 4.07 5.22 11.44
C VAL A 88 5.38 4.44 11.34
N GLU A 89 6.39 4.80 12.16
CA GLU A 89 7.67 4.10 12.25
C GLU A 89 7.48 2.62 12.60
N GLU A 90 6.69 2.34 13.63
CA GLU A 90 6.39 0.99 14.12
C GLU A 90 5.55 0.19 13.12
N LEU A 91 4.55 0.83 12.49
CA LEU A 91 3.64 0.21 11.52
C LEU A 91 4.40 -0.30 10.29
N PHE A 92 5.30 0.51 9.76
CA PHE A 92 6.02 0.19 8.52
C PHE A 92 7.38 -0.46 8.73
N GLY A 93 7.87 -0.49 9.98
CA GLY A 93 9.17 -1.03 10.33
C GLY A 93 10.27 -0.28 9.61
N PHE A 94 10.42 1.00 9.95
CA PHE A 94 11.37 1.90 9.29
C PHE A 94 12.80 1.39 9.31
N VAL A 95 13.49 1.64 8.20
CA VAL A 95 14.86 1.20 7.96
C VAL A 95 15.76 2.40 7.71
N ASP A 96 16.88 2.47 8.44
CA ASP A 96 17.94 3.50 8.35
C ASP A 96 18.95 3.14 7.24
N SER A 97 18.43 2.85 6.05
CA SER A 97 19.22 2.66 4.83
C SER A 97 18.35 2.81 3.59
N VAL A 98 18.87 3.52 2.59
CA VAL A 98 18.25 3.67 1.27
C VAL A 98 18.00 2.29 0.65
N ASN A 99 16.83 2.12 0.03
CA ASN A 99 16.53 0.96 -0.80
C ASN A 99 17.15 1.14 -2.19
N ASP A 100 18.04 0.24 -2.59
CA ASP A 100 18.75 0.24 -3.87
C ASP A 100 18.21 -0.79 -4.89
N ASP A 101 17.01 -1.31 -4.66
CA ASP A 101 16.29 -2.15 -5.61
C ASP A 101 16.07 -1.42 -6.96
N GLU A 102 15.91 -2.20 -8.04
CA GLU A 102 15.93 -1.67 -9.40
C GLU A 102 14.71 -0.80 -9.72
N VAL A 103 14.96 0.43 -10.16
CA VAL A 103 13.95 1.34 -10.71
C VAL A 103 14.40 1.82 -12.08
N THR A 104 13.50 1.70 -13.06
CA THR A 104 13.70 2.25 -14.40
C THR A 104 12.58 3.22 -14.69
N ILE A 105 12.92 4.44 -15.11
CA ILE A 105 11.97 5.49 -15.47
C ILE A 105 12.35 5.98 -16.86
N ASP A 106 11.40 5.94 -17.78
CA ASP A 106 11.51 6.48 -19.12
C ASP A 106 10.49 7.62 -19.29
N GLU A 107 10.89 8.68 -20.00
CA GLU A 107 10.02 9.79 -20.37
C GLU A 107 9.96 9.91 -21.89
N SER A 108 8.74 10.05 -22.41
CA SER A 108 8.49 10.34 -23.81
C SER A 108 7.27 11.24 -23.96
N ASP A 109 7.48 12.43 -24.53
CA ASP A 109 6.43 13.40 -24.84
C ASP A 109 5.56 13.80 -23.62
N GLY A 110 6.19 13.90 -22.44
CA GLY A 110 5.56 14.24 -21.17
C GLY A 110 4.85 13.06 -20.48
N LEU A 111 4.90 11.86 -21.05
CA LEU A 111 4.47 10.63 -20.41
C LEU A 111 5.68 9.94 -19.78
N TYR A 112 5.60 9.72 -18.48
CA TYR A 112 6.54 8.89 -17.75
C TYR A 112 5.99 7.48 -17.63
N THR A 113 6.86 6.49 -17.82
CA THR A 113 6.59 5.08 -17.55
C THR A 113 7.69 4.55 -16.67
N ALA A 114 7.35 3.76 -15.64
CA ALA A 114 8.34 3.19 -14.76
C ALA A 114 8.09 1.72 -14.44
N THR A 115 9.18 0.99 -14.24
CA THR A 115 9.20 -0.32 -13.60
C THR A 115 9.97 -0.23 -12.29
N ILE A 116 9.33 -0.65 -11.20
CA ILE A 116 9.84 -0.52 -9.83
C ILE A 116 9.87 -1.90 -9.19
N ASP A 117 11.06 -2.42 -8.87
CA ASP A 117 11.20 -3.62 -8.06
C ASP A 117 10.94 -3.28 -6.58
N ALA A 118 9.69 -3.38 -6.15
CA ALA A 118 9.31 -3.21 -4.75
C ALA A 118 9.26 -4.55 -4.00
N THR A 119 10.01 -5.57 -4.46
CA THR A 119 9.96 -6.89 -3.83
C THR A 119 10.45 -6.88 -2.39
N ALA A 120 11.29 -5.90 -1.99
CA ALA A 120 11.79 -5.74 -0.63
C ALA A 120 12.38 -7.06 -0.09
N GLY A 121 13.32 -7.63 -0.84
CA GLY A 121 13.95 -8.92 -0.50
C GLY A 121 13.06 -10.15 -0.76
N GLY A 122 12.00 -10.02 -1.55
CA GLY A 122 11.23 -11.13 -2.12
C GLY A 122 10.23 -11.83 -1.20
N SER A 123 10.17 -11.51 0.10
CA SER A 123 9.22 -12.11 1.04
C SER A 123 8.76 -11.13 2.12
N PRO A 124 7.56 -11.33 2.72
CA PRO A 124 7.12 -10.49 3.83
C PRO A 124 8.07 -10.50 5.04
N ALA A 125 8.77 -11.62 5.28
CA ALA A 125 9.67 -11.76 6.41
C ALA A 125 10.99 -10.99 6.23
N THR A 126 11.39 -10.72 4.99
CA THR A 126 12.61 -9.97 4.65
C THR A 126 12.32 -8.50 4.35
N ALA A 127 11.07 -8.15 4.01
CA ALA A 127 10.68 -6.78 3.74
C ALA A 127 10.94 -5.81 4.90
N VAL A 128 11.02 -6.30 6.14
CA VAL A 128 11.35 -5.47 7.32
C VAL A 128 12.78 -4.93 7.30
N ASP A 129 13.67 -5.47 6.47
CA ASP A 129 15.07 -5.03 6.34
C ASP A 129 15.26 -4.01 5.19
N TYR A 130 14.19 -3.63 4.49
CA TYR A 130 14.24 -2.73 3.34
C TYR A 130 13.39 -1.48 3.57
N ALA A 131 13.94 -0.32 3.26
CA ALA A 131 13.17 0.93 3.21
C ALA A 131 12.17 0.93 2.04
N PHE A 132 11.26 1.89 2.03
CA PHE A 132 10.49 2.20 0.83
C PHE A 132 11.41 2.76 -0.27
N ILE A 133 10.99 2.58 -1.52
CA ILE A 133 11.58 3.26 -2.67
C ILE A 133 10.83 4.57 -2.86
N TYR A 134 11.52 5.70 -2.67
CA TYR A 134 10.96 7.04 -2.75
C TYR A 134 11.17 7.65 -4.14
N ILE A 135 10.13 8.25 -4.73
CA ILE A 135 10.16 8.81 -6.08
C ILE A 135 9.65 10.25 -6.08
N ASP A 136 10.39 11.12 -6.76
CA ASP A 136 9.99 12.46 -7.17
C ASP A 136 9.30 12.33 -8.55
N LEU A 137 7.99 12.52 -8.61
CA LEU A 137 7.17 12.41 -9.81
C LEU A 137 7.32 13.64 -10.72
N ASP A 138 7.66 14.80 -10.14
CA ASP A 138 7.97 16.03 -10.86
C ASP A 138 9.24 15.88 -11.69
N ALA A 139 10.30 15.35 -11.09
CA ALA A 139 11.59 15.10 -11.74
C ALA A 139 11.57 13.80 -12.55
N GLY A 140 10.76 12.81 -12.14
CA GLY A 140 10.81 11.45 -12.65
C GLY A 140 12.10 10.73 -12.24
N GLU A 141 12.48 10.90 -10.97
CA GLU A 141 13.73 10.40 -10.41
C GLU A 141 13.49 9.70 -9.07
N VAL A 142 14.35 8.73 -8.73
CA VAL A 142 14.39 8.14 -7.39
C VAL A 142 15.05 9.12 -6.43
N VAL A 143 14.48 9.27 -5.25
CA VAL A 143 15.05 10.06 -4.15
C VAL A 143 15.86 9.13 -3.25
N GLU A 144 17.17 9.36 -3.15
CA GLU A 144 18.10 8.55 -2.35
C GLU A 144 18.00 8.90 -0.85
N ILE A 145 16.89 8.54 -0.21
CA ILE A 145 16.63 8.72 1.23
C ILE A 145 16.18 7.41 1.88
N ASP A 146 16.29 7.33 3.19
CA ASP A 146 15.74 6.23 4.00
C ASP A 146 14.37 6.57 4.62
N ASP A 147 13.79 5.64 5.39
CA ASP A 147 12.46 5.83 5.95
C ASP A 147 12.42 6.92 7.04
N PHE A 148 13.50 7.09 7.82
CA PHE A 148 13.57 8.10 8.87
C PHE A 148 13.69 9.51 8.29
N GLU A 149 14.48 9.67 7.22
CA GLU A 149 14.58 10.93 6.48
C GLU A 149 13.23 11.34 5.87
N SER A 150 12.45 10.36 5.37
CA SER A 150 11.18 10.58 4.66
C SER A 150 10.14 11.41 5.43
N ILE A 151 10.09 11.29 6.76
CA ILE A 151 9.12 12.00 7.62
C ILE A 151 9.36 13.52 7.67
N SER A 152 10.55 13.97 7.28
CA SER A 152 10.90 15.38 7.26
C SER A 152 11.26 15.91 5.87
N ASP A 153 11.29 15.04 4.87
CA ASP A 153 11.66 15.38 3.50
C ASP A 153 10.43 15.65 2.62
N THR A 154 10.49 16.74 1.86
CA THR A 154 9.45 17.18 0.91
C THR A 154 9.83 16.91 -0.55
N SER A 155 10.98 16.30 -0.84
CA SER A 155 11.45 16.07 -2.21
C SER A 155 10.90 14.79 -2.84
N TRP A 156 10.35 13.87 -2.04
CA TRP A 156 9.67 12.68 -2.55
C TRP A 156 8.16 12.93 -2.62
N ASP A 157 7.50 12.28 -3.56
CA ASP A 157 6.06 12.45 -3.79
C ASP A 157 5.28 11.17 -3.47
N ILE A 158 5.83 10.03 -3.88
CA ILE A 158 5.23 8.71 -3.72
C ILE A 158 6.31 7.70 -3.33
N ALA A 159 5.93 6.67 -2.57
CA ALA A 159 6.85 5.63 -2.15
C ALA A 159 6.24 4.22 -2.23
N PHE A 160 7.06 3.24 -2.57
CA PHE A 160 6.63 1.85 -2.82
C PHE A 160 7.41 0.85 -1.96
N LYS A 161 6.69 -0.12 -1.36
CA LYS A 161 7.25 -1.29 -0.69
C LYS A 161 6.24 -2.42 -0.74
N ARG A 162 6.59 -3.54 -1.40
CA ARG A 162 5.67 -4.66 -1.64
C ARG A 162 4.42 -4.16 -2.36
N SER A 163 3.24 -4.32 -1.77
CA SER A 163 1.98 -3.78 -2.28
C SER A 163 1.58 -2.45 -1.64
N GLU A 164 2.35 -1.97 -0.67
CA GLU A 164 2.08 -0.73 0.04
C GLU A 164 2.55 0.46 -0.79
N ILE A 165 1.69 1.49 -0.84
CA ILE A 165 1.95 2.76 -1.52
C ILE A 165 1.71 3.87 -0.50
N ARG A 166 2.73 4.70 -0.29
CA ARG A 166 2.65 5.91 0.53
C ARG A 166 2.69 7.14 -0.37
N LEU A 167 1.93 8.16 -0.02
CA LEU A 167 1.92 9.47 -0.67
C LEU A 167 2.50 10.50 0.31
N ASN A 168 3.31 11.45 -0.16
CA ASN A 168 3.89 12.47 0.72
C ASN A 168 2.84 13.51 1.13
N GLY A 169 2.06 13.16 2.16
CA GLY A 169 1.08 14.01 2.80
C GLY A 169 0.50 13.36 4.06
N ALA A 170 0.08 14.18 5.01
CA ALA A 170 -0.46 13.76 6.31
C ALA A 170 0.48 12.79 7.07
N ASP A 171 0.02 11.60 7.46
CA ASP A 171 0.78 10.67 8.30
C ASP A 171 2.03 10.12 7.61
N SER A 172 1.99 10.04 6.27
CA SER A 172 3.11 9.50 5.51
C SER A 172 4.27 10.49 5.34
N GLY A 173 4.05 11.80 5.45
CA GLY A 173 5.12 12.78 5.28
C GLY A 173 4.67 14.24 5.18
N PRO A 174 5.63 15.19 5.14
CA PRO A 174 5.38 16.62 5.26
C PRO A 174 4.92 17.30 3.95
N GLY A 175 4.85 16.54 2.85
CA GLY A 175 4.40 17.01 1.55
C GLY A 175 2.92 17.39 1.52
N ALA A 176 2.49 17.90 0.37
CA ALA A 176 1.13 18.40 0.17
C ALA A 176 0.38 17.59 -0.90
N TRP A 177 0.77 16.33 -1.10
CA TRP A 177 0.16 15.47 -2.09
C TRP A 177 -1.16 14.88 -1.60
N LEU A 178 -2.10 14.85 -2.53
CA LEU A 178 -3.42 14.26 -2.39
C LEU A 178 -3.68 13.33 -3.57
N VAL A 179 -4.52 12.33 -3.38
CA VAL A 179 -4.94 11.40 -4.43
C VAL A 179 -6.46 11.26 -4.45
N SER A 180 -7.00 11.11 -5.65
CA SER A 180 -8.35 10.63 -5.88
C SER A 180 -8.30 9.35 -6.69
N VAL A 181 -9.04 8.34 -6.23
CA VAL A 181 -9.25 7.09 -6.95
C VAL A 181 -10.40 7.27 -7.93
N VAL A 182 -10.20 6.88 -9.19
CA VAL A 182 -11.20 6.96 -10.26
C VAL A 182 -11.37 5.57 -10.87
N ASP A 183 -12.49 4.93 -10.53
CA ASP A 183 -12.83 3.58 -10.99
C ASP A 183 -13.63 3.58 -12.30
N GLU A 184 -13.78 2.38 -12.89
CA GLU A 184 -14.57 2.12 -14.10
C GLU A 184 -14.17 3.00 -15.29
N THR A 185 -12.89 3.36 -15.36
CA THR A 185 -12.35 4.29 -16.36
C THR A 185 -11.00 3.78 -16.88
N SER A 186 -10.87 3.76 -18.21
CA SER A 186 -9.61 3.42 -18.88
C SER A 186 -8.61 4.58 -18.82
N TRP A 187 -7.33 4.28 -19.06
CA TRP A 187 -6.33 5.33 -19.20
C TRP A 187 -6.72 6.32 -20.29
N GLU A 188 -7.19 5.89 -21.46
CA GLU A 188 -7.52 6.80 -22.56
C GLU A 188 -8.73 7.70 -22.25
N ASP A 189 -9.73 7.19 -21.51
CA ASP A 189 -10.97 7.91 -21.21
C ASP A 189 -10.84 8.84 -19.99
N PHE A 190 -9.77 8.72 -19.20
CA PHE A 190 -9.54 9.58 -18.04
C PHE A 190 -8.97 10.96 -18.44
N GLU A 191 -9.82 11.81 -19.01
CA GLU A 191 -9.40 13.09 -19.59
C GLU A 191 -9.33 14.25 -18.58
N ASN A 192 -10.06 14.18 -17.47
CA ASN A 192 -10.15 15.28 -16.50
C ASN A 192 -9.98 14.75 -15.07
N PRO A 193 -9.27 15.49 -14.20
CA PRO A 193 -9.22 15.17 -12.78
C PRO A 193 -10.59 15.45 -12.11
N PRO A 194 -10.81 14.95 -10.89
CA PRO A 194 -12.01 15.26 -10.11
C PRO A 194 -12.19 16.75 -9.86
N ASP A 195 -13.43 17.22 -9.97
CA ASP A 195 -13.80 18.64 -9.87
C ASP A 195 -14.04 19.10 -8.42
N THR A 196 -14.18 18.19 -7.46
CA THR A 196 -14.55 18.53 -6.08
C THR A 196 -13.46 18.22 -5.07
N SER A 197 -13.28 19.10 -4.09
CA SER A 197 -12.27 18.92 -3.04
C SER A 197 -12.52 17.70 -2.15
N ALA A 198 -13.75 17.16 -2.13
CA ALA A 198 -14.11 16.00 -1.31
C ALA A 198 -13.64 14.66 -1.89
N GLU A 199 -13.12 14.66 -3.12
CA GLU A 199 -12.61 13.46 -3.80
C GLU A 199 -11.09 13.27 -3.58
N TRP A 200 -10.42 14.27 -3.01
CA TRP A 200 -8.98 14.26 -2.76
C TRP A 200 -8.67 13.86 -1.32
N ASN A 201 -7.83 12.84 -1.17
CA ASN A 201 -7.46 12.26 0.11
C ASN A 201 -5.93 12.29 0.31
N SER A 202 -5.47 12.49 1.53
CA SER A 202 -4.09 12.27 1.96
C SER A 202 -3.98 10.97 2.74
N ASP A 203 -2.75 10.53 3.02
CA ASP A 203 -2.49 9.37 3.86
C ASP A 203 -2.80 9.69 5.34
N GLU A 204 -4.07 9.57 5.71
CA GLU A 204 -4.58 9.79 7.08
C GLU A 204 -5.10 8.46 7.62
N PHE A 205 -4.20 7.67 8.21
CA PHE A 205 -4.47 6.32 8.73
C PHE A 205 -4.06 6.16 10.20
N VAL A 206 -3.57 7.20 10.86
CA VAL A 206 -3.33 7.24 12.30
C VAL A 206 -4.29 8.26 12.93
N SER A 207 -5.14 7.79 13.84
CA SER A 207 -6.07 8.69 14.55
C SER A 207 -5.37 9.56 15.61
N ASP A 208 -6.07 10.58 16.12
CA ASP A 208 -5.64 11.40 17.26
C ASP A 208 -5.35 10.58 18.54
N GLN A 209 -5.82 9.34 18.60
CA GLN A 209 -5.62 8.37 19.68
C GLN A 209 -4.53 7.34 19.38
N CYS A 210 -3.74 7.53 18.31
CA CYS A 210 -2.69 6.62 17.87
C CYS A 210 -3.21 5.22 17.49
N GLU A 211 -4.47 5.14 17.06
CA GLU A 211 -5.03 3.91 16.49
C GLU A 211 -4.78 3.88 14.98
N VAL A 212 -4.24 2.78 14.48
CA VAL A 212 -4.00 2.57 13.04
C VAL A 212 -5.30 2.11 12.36
N GLU A 213 -5.74 2.87 11.38
CA GLU A 213 -6.78 2.48 10.44
C GLU A 213 -6.19 1.56 9.38
N THR A 214 -6.87 0.44 9.14
CA THR A 214 -6.43 -0.58 8.19
C THR A 214 -7.49 -0.87 7.15
N ILE A 215 -7.05 -1.27 5.96
CA ILE A 215 -7.90 -1.62 4.83
C ILE A 215 -7.52 -2.98 4.25
N GLY A 216 -8.45 -3.61 3.55
CA GLY A 216 -8.22 -4.87 2.85
C GLY A 216 -7.78 -6.00 3.79
N GLN A 217 -6.57 -6.52 3.58
CA GLN A 217 -5.99 -7.61 4.38
C GLN A 217 -5.18 -7.13 5.60
N GLY A 218 -5.51 -5.93 6.12
CA GLY A 218 -4.82 -5.36 7.28
C GLY A 218 -3.67 -4.43 6.93
N SER A 219 -3.59 -3.98 5.67
CA SER A 219 -2.67 -2.92 5.23
C SER A 219 -3.08 -1.58 5.82
N ALA A 220 -2.14 -0.63 5.93
CA ALA A 220 -2.47 0.74 6.31
C ALA A 220 -3.54 1.31 5.35
N ALA A 221 -4.51 2.06 5.86
CA ALA A 221 -5.54 2.67 5.05
C ALA A 221 -5.02 3.93 4.30
N THR A 222 -3.99 3.77 3.48
CA THR A 222 -3.43 4.88 2.69
C THR A 222 -4.43 5.41 1.67
N ALA A 223 -4.18 6.61 1.16
CA ALA A 223 -5.10 7.32 0.26
C ALA A 223 -5.30 6.61 -1.09
N PHE A 224 -4.37 5.72 -1.47
CA PHE A 224 -4.52 4.85 -2.65
C PHE A 224 -5.57 3.75 -2.45
N GLY A 225 -5.95 3.45 -1.21
CA GLY A 225 -6.86 2.38 -0.86
C GLY A 225 -6.41 1.02 -1.40
N VAL A 226 -7.36 0.13 -1.68
CA VAL A 226 -7.08 -1.20 -2.24
C VAL A 226 -6.94 -1.11 -3.75
N TRP A 227 -5.76 -0.78 -4.26
CA TRP A 227 -5.50 -0.60 -5.70
C TRP A 227 -5.45 -1.90 -6.53
N TYR A 228 -5.51 -3.06 -5.88
CA TYR A 228 -5.30 -4.38 -6.49
C TYR A 228 -6.45 -5.35 -6.20
N ASP A 229 -6.59 -6.36 -7.05
CA ASP A 229 -7.36 -7.56 -6.78
C ASP A 229 -6.46 -8.68 -6.25
N TYR A 230 -6.95 -9.40 -5.24
CA TYR A 230 -6.26 -10.56 -4.69
C TYR A 230 -7.06 -11.84 -4.94
N ASN A 231 -6.44 -12.79 -5.65
CA ASN A 231 -7.00 -14.11 -5.85
C ASN A 231 -6.62 -15.02 -4.68
N GLY A 232 -7.59 -15.33 -3.81
CA GLY A 232 -7.37 -16.18 -2.64
C GLY A 232 -7.06 -17.66 -2.94
N GLU A 233 -7.28 -18.14 -4.16
CA GLU A 233 -6.94 -19.51 -4.57
C GLU A 233 -5.49 -19.62 -5.04
N THR A 234 -5.02 -18.65 -5.81
CA THR A 234 -3.67 -18.65 -6.40
C THR A 234 -2.68 -17.78 -5.64
N HIS A 235 -3.15 -16.98 -4.68
CA HIS A 235 -2.39 -15.97 -3.95
C HIS A 235 -1.72 -14.92 -4.84
N VAL A 236 -2.30 -14.69 -6.02
CA VAL A 236 -1.82 -13.66 -6.97
C VAL A 236 -2.49 -12.33 -6.66
N VAL A 237 -1.68 -11.28 -6.65
CA VAL A 237 -2.11 -9.87 -6.62
C VAL A 237 -2.01 -9.33 -8.04
N SER A 238 -3.02 -8.59 -8.51
CA SER A 238 -3.04 -7.98 -9.83
C SER A 238 -3.60 -6.57 -9.75
N ALA A 239 -3.05 -5.63 -10.53
CA ALA A 239 -3.58 -4.28 -10.61
C ALA A 239 -5.02 -4.29 -11.17
N ILE A 240 -5.86 -3.36 -10.68
CA ILE A 240 -7.20 -3.16 -11.21
C ILE A 240 -7.09 -2.33 -12.50
N GLU A 241 -7.39 -2.94 -13.66
CA GLU A 241 -7.18 -2.34 -14.98
C GLU A 241 -7.95 -1.01 -15.17
N ASP A 242 -9.23 -0.99 -14.80
CA ASP A 242 -10.10 0.19 -14.95
C ASP A 242 -10.04 1.14 -13.73
N ARG A 243 -8.91 1.17 -13.02
CA ARG A 243 -8.64 2.10 -11.91
C ARG A 243 -7.52 3.07 -12.26
N GLN A 244 -7.86 4.34 -12.22
CA GLN A 244 -6.94 5.45 -12.41
C GLN A 244 -6.82 6.26 -11.13
N PHE A 245 -5.77 7.07 -11.05
CA PHE A 245 -5.54 7.97 -9.93
C PHE A 245 -5.26 9.37 -10.47
N ALA A 246 -5.92 10.37 -9.91
CA ALA A 246 -5.43 11.73 -10.03
C ALA A 246 -4.59 12.04 -8.79
N LEU A 247 -3.39 12.56 -8.98
CA LEU A 247 -2.54 13.08 -7.91
C LEU A 247 -2.53 14.60 -7.98
N TYR A 248 -2.64 15.26 -6.84
CA TYR A 248 -2.65 16.71 -6.76
C TYR A 248 -1.71 17.18 -5.66
N ASN A 249 -0.76 18.01 -6.03
CA ASN A 249 0.11 18.69 -5.08
C ASN A 249 -0.54 20.04 -4.72
N ALA A 250 -1.07 20.15 -3.50
CA ALA A 250 -1.75 21.37 -3.05
C ALA A 250 -0.80 22.56 -2.84
N GLY A 251 0.52 22.32 -2.73
CA GLY A 251 1.54 23.36 -2.60
C GLY A 251 1.92 24.01 -3.94
N THR A 252 2.00 23.21 -5.01
CA THR A 252 2.40 23.67 -6.36
C THR A 252 1.22 23.85 -7.31
N HIS A 253 0.06 23.30 -6.96
CA HIS A 253 -1.13 23.14 -7.80
C HIS A 253 -0.93 22.23 -9.03
N GLN A 254 0.11 21.41 -9.05
CA GLN A 254 0.27 20.41 -10.10
C GLN A 254 -0.79 19.32 -9.95
N VAL A 255 -1.34 18.89 -11.09
CA VAL A 255 -2.22 17.72 -11.16
C VAL A 255 -1.61 16.70 -12.13
N LEU A 256 -1.42 15.48 -11.65
CA LEU A 256 -0.94 14.36 -12.44
C LEU A 256 -2.05 13.34 -12.62
N LYS A 257 -2.06 12.74 -13.79
CA LYS A 257 -2.78 11.51 -14.10
C LYS A 257 -1.82 10.36 -13.86
N PHE A 258 -2.23 9.36 -13.07
CA PHE A 258 -1.39 8.26 -12.63
C PHE A 258 -2.14 6.93 -12.77
N HIS A 259 -1.42 5.87 -13.15
CA HIS A 259 -1.99 4.54 -13.31
C HIS A 259 -0.97 3.45 -12.97
N ILE A 260 -1.46 2.39 -12.34
CA ILE A 260 -0.72 1.16 -12.07
C ILE A 260 -1.22 0.13 -13.08
N SER A 261 -0.43 -0.13 -14.11
CA SER A 261 -0.83 -0.99 -15.23
C SER A 261 -0.57 -2.46 -14.98
N ASP A 262 0.41 -2.78 -14.15
CA ASP A 262 0.69 -4.16 -13.77
C ASP A 262 1.36 -4.24 -12.39
N TYR A 263 1.19 -5.39 -11.75
CA TYR A 263 1.96 -5.77 -10.58
C TYR A 263 2.26 -7.26 -10.62
N GLN A 264 3.52 -7.59 -10.86
CA GLN A 264 3.95 -8.97 -10.99
C GLN A 264 5.05 -9.28 -9.99
N SER A 265 4.75 -10.19 -9.07
CA SER A 265 5.71 -10.72 -8.09
C SER A 265 6.38 -9.69 -7.17
N GLY A 266 5.82 -8.48 -7.00
CA GLY A 266 6.46 -7.40 -6.23
C GLY A 266 6.98 -6.26 -7.09
N THR A 267 6.94 -6.40 -8.41
CA THR A 267 7.37 -5.36 -9.35
C THR A 267 6.16 -4.62 -9.88
N TYR A 268 6.17 -3.29 -9.77
CA TYR A 268 5.15 -2.42 -10.35
C TYR A 268 5.50 -2.05 -11.79
N SER A 269 4.48 -1.95 -12.65
CA SER A 269 4.52 -1.12 -13.85
C SER A 269 3.56 0.04 -13.66
N ILE A 270 4.07 1.26 -13.77
CA ILE A 270 3.30 2.49 -13.59
C ILE A 270 3.51 3.45 -14.75
N GLN A 271 2.57 4.38 -14.89
CA GLN A 271 2.71 5.51 -15.80
C GLN A 271 2.06 6.77 -15.20
N TRP A 272 2.63 7.93 -15.51
CA TRP A 272 2.04 9.21 -15.13
C TRP A 272 2.35 10.32 -16.13
N THR A 273 1.49 11.32 -16.17
CA THR A 273 1.65 12.51 -16.98
C THR A 273 0.91 13.68 -16.35
N SER A 274 1.26 14.91 -16.69
CA SER A 274 0.49 16.07 -16.24
C SER A 274 -0.84 16.18 -16.99
N PHE A 275 -1.89 16.62 -16.29
CA PHE A 275 -3.17 16.95 -16.94
C PHE A 275 -3.10 18.23 -17.79
N PHE A 276 -2.22 19.19 -17.45
CA PHE A 276 -2.22 20.54 -18.03
C PHE A 276 -0.82 21.12 -18.31
#